data_AF-A0A5N8VQG0-F1
#
_entry.id   AF-A0A5N8VQG0-F1
#
_cell.length_a   1.000
_cell.length_b   1.000
_cell.length_c   1.000
_cell.angle_alpha   90.00
_cell.angle_beta   90.00
_cell.angle_gamma   90.00
#
_symmetry.space_group_name_H-M   'P 1'
#
loop_
_entity.id
_entity.type
_entity.pdbx_description
1 polymer ?
#
loop_
_entity_poly.entity_id
_entity_poly.type
_entity_poly.pdbx_seq_one_letter_code
_entity_poly.pdbx_strand_id
1 'polypeptide(L)'
;MHDELVDHLTRSTPLNRGEALRVVQDVLAYFDETTEDYVRRRHRELQAQGLVNATIFERIEADLKYRAVSPPELSLRQLRRMVYG
;
A
#
# COMPACT_ATOMS: atom_id res chain seq x y z
N MET A 1 0.26 -21.16 0.31
CA MET A 1 0.86 -20.54 1.51
C MET A 1 -0.11 -19.58 2.24
N HIS A 2 -1.43 -19.72 2.07
CA HIS A 2 -2.45 -18.96 2.84
C HIS A 2 -3.62 -19.88 3.26
N ASP A 3 -3.40 -21.19 3.37
CA ASP A 3 -4.46 -22.16 3.55
C ASP A 3 -5.25 -21.96 4.85
N GLU A 4 -4.59 -21.55 5.93
CA GLU A 4 -5.26 -21.21 7.20
C GLU A 4 -6.21 -20.00 7.07
N LEU A 5 -5.81 -18.96 6.32
CA LEU A 5 -6.63 -17.77 6.08
C LEU A 5 -7.80 -18.11 5.14
N VAL A 6 -7.56 -18.90 4.11
CA VAL A 6 -8.60 -19.40 3.19
C VAL A 6 -9.62 -20.25 3.96
N ASP A 7 -9.16 -21.14 4.84
CA ASP A 7 -10.02 -21.97 5.69
C ASP A 7 -10.83 -21.14 6.69
N HIS A 8 -10.25 -20.05 7.20
CA HIS A 8 -10.96 -19.11 8.05
C HIS A 8 -12.07 -18.40 7.26
N LEU A 9 -11.78 -17.87 6.08
CA LEU A 9 -12.73 -17.14 5.23
C LEU A 9 -13.89 -18.03 4.76
N THR A 10 -13.62 -19.27 4.35
CA THR A 10 -14.68 -20.22 3.96
C THR A 10 -15.58 -20.60 5.15
N ARG A 11 -15.11 -20.48 6.40
CA ARG A 11 -15.92 -20.73 7.60
C ARG A 11 -16.72 -19.51 8.06
N SER A 12 -16.21 -18.30 7.85
CA SER A 12 -16.80 -17.05 8.35
C SER A 12 -17.63 -16.29 7.31
N THR A 13 -17.56 -16.69 6.04
CA THR A 13 -18.23 -16.04 4.91
C THR A 13 -18.86 -17.10 3.99
N PRO A 14 -19.78 -16.73 3.08
CA PRO A 14 -20.34 -17.68 2.11
C PRO A 14 -19.40 -18.01 0.93
N LEU A 15 -18.13 -17.59 0.98
CA LEU A 15 -17.16 -17.82 -0.09
C LEU A 15 -16.74 -19.30 -0.15
N ASN A 16 -16.75 -19.87 -1.35
CA ASN A 16 -16.10 -21.15 -1.57
C ASN A 16 -14.57 -21.01 -1.53
N ARG A 17 -13.85 -22.13 -1.41
CA ARG A 17 -12.37 -22.13 -1.30
C ARG A 17 -11.68 -21.38 -2.44
N GLY A 18 -12.19 -21.52 -3.67
CA GLY A 18 -11.63 -20.86 -4.85
C GLY A 18 -11.84 -19.34 -4.83
N GLU A 19 -13.01 -18.88 -4.41
CA GLU A 19 -13.32 -17.47 -4.24
C GLU A 19 -12.48 -16.84 -3.11
N ALA A 20 -12.40 -17.51 -1.96
CA ALA A 20 -11.58 -17.06 -0.85
C ALA A 20 -10.10 -16.94 -1.25
N LEU A 21 -9.56 -17.92 -1.99
CA LEU A 21 -8.19 -17.85 -2.50
C LEU A 21 -7.99 -16.67 -3.45
N ARG A 22 -8.93 -16.41 -4.37
CA ARG A 22 -8.86 -15.26 -5.28
C ARG A 22 -8.89 -13.94 -4.53
N VAL A 23 -9.79 -13.77 -3.56
CA VAL A 23 -9.84 -12.57 -2.72
C VAL A 23 -8.52 -12.35 -1.98
N VAL A 24 -7.95 -13.41 -1.40
CA VAL A 24 -6.64 -13.31 -0.73
C VAL A 24 -5.56 -12.89 -1.72
N GLN A 25 -5.52 -13.47 -2.91
CA GLN A 25 -4.56 -13.09 -3.94
C GLN A 25 -4.74 -11.64 -4.40
N ASP A 26 -5.97 -11.21 -4.62
CA ASP A 26 -6.29 -9.84 -5.06
C ASP A 26 -5.90 -8.81 -3.98
N VAL A 27 -6.19 -9.12 -2.72
CA VAL A 27 -5.82 -8.29 -1.57
C VAL A 27 -4.30 -8.23 -1.41
N LEU A 28 -3.61 -9.36 -1.51
CA LEU A 28 -2.15 -9.40 -1.44
C LEU A 28 -1.53 -8.66 -2.62
N ALA A 29 -2.02 -8.86 -3.84
CA ALA A 29 -1.57 -8.13 -5.03
C ALA A 29 -1.80 -6.61 -4.88
N TYR A 30 -2.91 -6.22 -4.26
CA TYR A 30 -3.18 -4.83 -3.93
C TYR A 30 -2.20 -4.25 -2.89
N PHE A 31 -1.73 -5.07 -1.95
CA PHE A 31 -0.74 -4.68 -0.93
C PHE A 31 0.72 -4.99 -1.28
N ASP A 32 0.98 -5.63 -2.43
CA ASP A 32 2.33 -5.98 -2.89
C ASP A 32 3.11 -4.75 -3.39
N GLU A 33 2.44 -3.60 -3.54
CA GLU A 33 3.13 -2.33 -3.75
C GLU A 33 3.99 -2.00 -2.52
N THR A 34 5.32 -2.04 -2.71
CA THR A 34 6.24 -1.66 -1.64
C THR A 34 5.99 -0.22 -1.21
N THR A 35 6.35 0.13 0.03
CA THR A 35 6.29 1.52 0.49
C THR A 35 7.04 2.48 -0.44
N GLU A 36 8.17 2.05 -0.97
CA GLU A 36 8.96 2.84 -1.91
C GLU A 36 8.24 3.05 -3.25
N ASP A 37 7.63 1.99 -3.81
CA ASP A 37 6.87 2.09 -5.05
C ASP A 37 5.64 2.98 -4.90
N TYR A 38 4.92 2.84 -3.78
CA TYR A 38 3.81 3.73 -3.43
C TYR A 38 4.26 5.20 -3.39
N VAL A 39 5.34 5.49 -2.65
CA VAL A 39 5.87 6.85 -2.51
C VAL A 39 6.26 7.43 -3.86
N ARG A 40 6.91 6.65 -4.73
CA ARG A 40 7.31 7.07 -6.08
C ARG A 40 6.12 7.35 -6.97
N ARG A 41 5.15 6.44 -7.04
CA ARG A 41 3.94 6.62 -7.86
C ARG A 41 3.14 7.83 -7.37
N ARG A 42 2.88 7.92 -6.07
CA ARG A 42 2.09 9.00 -5.47
C ARG A 42 2.76 10.36 -5.64
N HIS A 43 4.08 10.43 -5.52
CA HIS A 43 4.85 11.65 -5.79
C HIS A 43 4.64 12.13 -7.22
N ARG A 44 4.78 11.24 -8.22
CA ARG A 44 4.54 11.58 -9.64
C ARG A 44 3.11 12.04 -9.90
N GLU A 45 2.12 11.39 -9.31
CA GLU A 45 0.71 11.78 -9.45
C GLU A 45 0.45 13.20 -8.93
N LEU A 46 0.95 13.52 -7.73
CA LEU A 46 0.76 14.83 -7.13
C LEU A 46 1.59 15.91 -7.84
N GLN A 47 2.78 15.56 -8.34
CA GLN A 47 3.59 16.45 -9.17
C GLN A 47 2.87 16.79 -10.49
N ALA A 48 2.23 15.80 -11.14
CA ALA A 48 1.44 16.01 -12.35
C ALA A 48 0.22 16.93 -12.11
N GLN A 49 -0.27 17.00 -10.88
CA GLN A 49 -1.31 17.95 -10.45
C GLN A 49 -0.77 19.37 -10.16
N GLY A 50 0.54 19.59 -10.32
CA GLY A 50 1.19 20.89 -10.11
C GLY A 50 1.52 21.22 -8.66
N LEU A 51 1.47 20.25 -7.74
CA LEU A 51 1.80 20.48 -6.34
C LEU A 51 3.31 20.69 -6.14
N VAL A 52 3.66 21.52 -5.17
CA VAL A 52 5.05 21.73 -4.75
C VAL A 52 5.53 20.61 -3.84
N ASN A 53 6.83 20.30 -3.90
CA ASN A 53 7.43 19.17 -3.18
C ASN A 53 7.12 19.12 -1.68
N ALA A 54 7.11 20.27 -0.99
CA ALA A 54 6.78 20.32 0.44
C ALA A 54 5.39 19.72 0.71
N THR A 55 4.37 20.21 -0.02
CA THR A 55 2.99 19.72 0.09
C THR A 55 2.84 18.26 -0.36
N ILE A 56 3.62 17.83 -1.36
CA ILE A 56 3.61 16.43 -1.81
C ILE A 56 4.07 15.52 -0.67
N PHE A 57 5.20 15.81 -0.03
CA PHE A 57 5.73 14.95 1.03
C PHE A 57 4.84 14.96 2.28
N GLU A 58 4.23 16.09 2.65
CA GLU A 58 3.24 16.16 3.73
C GLU A 58 2.03 15.25 3.44
N ARG A 59 1.50 15.28 2.21
CA ARG A 59 0.39 14.40 1.81
C ARG A 59 0.78 12.93 1.81
N ILE A 60 1.96 12.60 1.29
CA ILE A 60 2.46 11.22 1.29
C ILE A 60 2.61 10.71 2.72
N GLU A 61 3.15 11.50 3.64
CA GLU A 61 3.24 11.13 5.06
C GLU A 61 1.87 10.85 5.67
N ALA A 62 0.86 11.69 5.37
CA ALA A 62 -0.51 11.47 5.82
C ALA A 62 -1.13 10.20 5.22
N ASP A 63 -0.95 9.97 3.92
CA ASP A 63 -1.47 8.80 3.21
C ASP A 63 -0.87 7.48 3.77
N LEU A 64 0.42 7.48 4.13
CA LEU A 64 1.11 6.30 4.65
C LEU A 64 0.52 5.77 5.96
N LYS A 65 -0.11 6.62 6.78
CA LYS A 65 -0.77 6.24 8.04
C LYS A 65 -2.01 5.36 7.83
N TYR A 66 -2.57 5.35 6.63
CA TYR A 66 -3.80 4.64 6.30
C TYR A 66 -3.55 3.41 5.42
N ARG A 67 -2.29 3.08 5.10
CA ARG A 67 -1.97 1.86 4.36
C ARG A 67 -2.18 0.64 5.26
N ALA A 68 -2.78 -0.43 4.72
CA ALA A 68 -3.02 -1.65 5.51
C ALA A 68 -1.71 -2.31 5.97
N VAL A 69 -0.64 -2.17 5.18
CA VAL A 69 0.73 -2.40 5.63
C VAL A 69 1.40 -1.05 5.78
N SER A 70 1.16 -0.42 6.93
CA SER A 70 1.78 0.86 7.26
C SER A 70 3.29 0.66 7.48
N PRO A 71 4.17 1.42 6.81
CA PRO A 71 5.58 1.40 7.14
C PRO A 71 5.81 1.96 8.56
N PRO A 72 6.98 1.71 9.17
CA PRO A 72 7.41 2.51 10.31
C PRO A 72 7.41 4.00 9.94
N GLU A 73 7.31 4.89 10.94
CA GLU A 73 7.35 6.34 10.70
C GLU A 73 8.60 6.72 9.91
N LEU A 74 8.38 7.33 8.74
CA LEU A 74 9.44 7.74 7.83
C LEU A 74 9.69 9.23 7.98
N SER A 75 10.93 9.60 8.23
CA SER A 75 11.37 10.99 8.15
C SER A 75 11.26 11.52 6.72
N LEU A 76 11.08 12.84 6.59
CA LEU A 76 11.11 13.52 5.29
C LEU A 76 12.37 13.18 4.47
N ARG A 77 13.52 12.97 5.13
CA ARG A 77 14.77 12.57 4.47
C ARG A 77 14.66 11.18 3.85
N GLN A 78 14.04 10.22 4.54
CA GLN A 78 13.81 8.87 4.00
C GLN A 78 12.86 8.92 2.79
N LEU A 79 11.77 9.68 2.88
CA LEU A 79 10.83 9.86 1.76
C LEU A 79 11.52 10.47 0.53
N ARG A 80 12.33 11.52 0.73
CA ARG A 80 13.10 12.13 -0.37
C ARG A 80 14.08 11.15 -1.00
N ARG A 81 14.71 10.28 -0.21
CA ARG A 81 15.62 9.25 -0.74
C ARG A 81 14.90 8.19 -1.57
N MET A 82 13.67 7.83 -1.22
CA MET A 82 12.87 6.91 -2.03
C MET A 82 12.53 7.49 -3.42
N VAL A 83 12.37 8.81 -3.52
CA VAL A 83 12.03 9.49 -4.78
C VAL A 83 13.27 9.85 -5.62
N TYR A 84 14.33 10.35 -4.99
CA TYR A 84 15.48 10.95 -5.66
C TYR A 84 16.80 10.18 -5.51
N GLY A 85 16.84 9.21 -4.59
CA GLY A 85 18.04 8.47 -4.24
C GLY A 85 18.19 7.14 -4.97
#